data_AF-A0A3D4WUA6-F1
#
_entry.id   AF-A0A3D4WUA6-F1
#
_cell.length_a   1.000
_cell.length_b   1.000
_cell.length_c   1.000
_cell.angle_alpha   90.00
_cell.angle_beta   90.00
_cell.angle_gamma   90.00
#
_symmetry.space_group_name_H-M   'P 1'
#
loop_
_entity.id
_entity.type
_entity.pdbx_description
1 polymer ?
#
loop_
_entity_poly.entity_id
_entity_poly.type
_entity_poly.pdbx_seq_one_letter_code
_entity_poly.pdbx_strand_id
1 'polypeptide(L)'
;MALLVSIKGAKPGSSDTALEWVKHALTASFPSTRVRVSRPAVVVEFANGDEAWKLIPAFSAGRSDDNVHVYEIPGPVTGWMESAPEAHLSYVDEINAVGKISGGAKKLARLAKAWKYYNEVPVSSFYLEMRAAEYMSGEETHIPLWDICGLLRKLDQISLAPMKDPKTVAGQFDACSSTATHEEAVSKLRRSSNRARKATEAFHKEDMAEVFYYLDQVFGGNFPSRY
;
A
#
# COMPACT_ATOMS: atom_id res chain seq x y z
N MET A 1 0.77 10.75 6.63
CA MET A 1 -0.33 9.98 7.28
C MET A 1 -1.56 9.98 6.37
N ALA A 2 -2.46 8.99 6.47
CA ALA A 2 -3.75 9.00 5.76
C ALA A 2 -4.92 8.97 6.75
N LEU A 3 -5.95 9.77 6.50
CA LEU A 3 -7.15 9.88 7.31
C LEU A 3 -8.37 9.75 6.41
N LEU A 4 -9.28 8.86 6.80
CA LEU A 4 -10.62 8.84 6.24
C LEU A 4 -11.49 9.85 7.00
N VAL A 5 -12.14 10.75 6.27
CA VAL A 5 -13.00 11.80 6.85
C VAL A 5 -14.44 11.52 6.46
N SER A 6 -15.23 11.06 7.42
CA SER A 6 -16.67 10.84 7.23
C SER A 6 -17.41 12.17 7.15
N ILE A 7 -17.98 12.47 5.99
CA ILE A 7 -18.74 13.70 5.71
C ILE A 7 -20.22 13.43 5.97
N LYS A 8 -20.85 14.23 6.85
CA LYS A 8 -22.27 14.09 7.23
C LYS A 8 -23.26 14.57 6.16
N GLY A 9 -22.80 15.31 5.16
CA GLY A 9 -23.63 15.84 4.07
C GLY A 9 -24.02 14.79 3.03
N ALA A 10 -24.89 15.16 2.09
CA ALA A 10 -25.25 14.31 0.97
C ALA A 10 -24.01 14.01 0.09
N LYS A 11 -23.84 12.73 -0.28
CA LYS A 11 -22.79 12.31 -1.22
C LYS A 11 -23.02 12.98 -2.58
N PRO A 12 -22.05 13.72 -3.13
CA PRO A 12 -22.21 14.32 -4.45
C PRO A 12 -22.21 13.25 -5.55
N GLY A 13 -22.81 13.57 -6.69
CA GLY A 13 -22.84 12.65 -7.84
C GLY A 13 -21.44 12.28 -8.35
N SER A 14 -20.50 13.23 -8.32
CA SER A 14 -19.09 12.99 -8.67
C SER A 14 -18.19 12.97 -7.44
N SER A 15 -17.26 12.02 -7.39
CA SER A 15 -16.21 11.98 -6.37
C SER A 15 -15.17 13.07 -6.54
N ASP A 16 -15.02 13.65 -7.74
CA ASP A 16 -14.19 14.85 -7.98
C ASP A 16 -14.72 16.05 -7.19
N THR A 17 -16.05 16.19 -7.12
CA THR A 17 -16.68 17.24 -6.32
C THR A 17 -16.32 17.13 -4.84
N ALA A 18 -16.35 15.91 -4.29
CA ALA A 18 -15.97 15.69 -2.89
C ALA A 18 -14.47 15.97 -2.65
N LEU A 19 -13.60 15.61 -3.60
CA LEU A 19 -12.17 15.92 -3.53
C LEU A 19 -11.93 17.44 -3.58
N GLU A 20 -12.61 18.17 -4.46
CA GLU A 20 -12.48 19.63 -4.53
C GLU A 20 -13.04 20.33 -3.28
N TRP A 21 -14.11 19.83 -2.66
CA TRP A 21 -14.57 20.35 -1.36
C TRP A 21 -13.49 20.27 -0.29
N VAL A 22 -12.85 19.10 -0.15
CA VAL A 22 -11.76 18.92 0.83
C VAL A 22 -10.56 19.79 0.46
N LYS A 23 -10.19 19.86 -0.81
CA LYS A 23 -9.09 20.71 -1.28
C LYS A 23 -9.34 22.19 -1.01
N HIS A 24 -10.54 22.69 -1.30
CA HIS A 24 -10.91 24.07 -1.00
C HIS A 24 -10.84 24.37 0.50
N ALA A 25 -11.39 23.48 1.34
CA ALA A 25 -11.36 23.65 2.79
C ALA A 25 -9.92 23.67 3.34
N LEU A 26 -9.05 22.77 2.87
CA LEU A 26 -7.64 22.72 3.27
C LEU A 26 -6.86 23.95 2.76
N THR A 27 -7.09 24.37 1.51
CA THR A 27 -6.43 25.55 0.93
C THR A 27 -6.81 26.82 1.70
N ALA A 28 -8.09 26.97 2.07
CA ALA A 28 -8.54 28.09 2.89
C ALA A 28 -7.94 28.06 4.31
N SER A 29 -7.78 26.87 4.89
CA SER A 29 -7.21 26.70 6.23
C SER A 29 -5.69 26.87 6.28
N PHE A 30 -5.00 26.52 5.20
CA PHE A 30 -3.54 26.55 5.08
C PHE A 30 -3.09 27.26 3.80
N PRO A 31 -3.27 28.60 3.68
CA PRO A 31 -3.09 29.32 2.41
C PRO A 31 -1.67 29.31 1.83
N SER A 32 -0.66 29.13 2.68
CA SER A 32 0.75 29.07 2.28
C SER A 32 1.28 27.64 2.11
N THR A 33 0.43 26.63 2.32
CA THR A 33 0.82 25.21 2.27
C THR A 33 0.35 24.61 0.95
N ARG A 34 1.18 23.78 0.33
CA ARG A 34 0.81 23.12 -0.93
C ARG A 34 -0.29 22.09 -0.66
N VAL A 35 -1.43 22.27 -1.33
CA VAL A 35 -2.56 21.35 -1.31
C VAL A 35 -2.83 20.85 -2.73
N ARG A 36 -2.94 19.54 -2.91
CA ARG A 36 -3.20 18.92 -4.23
C ARG A 36 -4.09 17.69 -4.13
N VAL A 37 -4.86 17.43 -5.18
CA VAL A 37 -5.57 16.16 -5.32
C VAL A 37 -4.56 15.06 -5.66
N SER A 38 -4.65 13.94 -4.95
CA SER A 38 -3.90 12.71 -5.21
C SER A 38 -4.81 11.54 -4.87
N ARG A 39 -5.64 11.13 -5.84
CA ARG A 39 -6.69 10.13 -5.63
C ARG A 39 -6.17 8.90 -4.88
N PRO A 40 -6.94 8.35 -3.92
CA PRO A 40 -8.29 8.73 -3.54
C PRO A 40 -8.38 9.92 -2.56
N ALA A 41 -7.28 10.64 -2.31
CA ALA A 41 -7.17 11.65 -1.26
C ALA A 41 -6.90 13.05 -1.80
N VAL A 42 -6.97 14.02 -0.89
CA VAL A 42 -6.32 15.33 -1.01
C VAL A 42 -5.10 15.33 -0.10
N VAL A 43 -3.97 15.77 -0.62
CA VAL A 43 -2.69 15.85 0.10
C VAL A 43 -2.41 17.28 0.49
N VAL A 44 -2.10 17.50 1.76
CA VAL A 44 -1.51 18.74 2.27
C VAL A 44 -0.07 18.48 2.69
N GLU A 45 0.86 19.27 2.16
CA GLU A 45 2.32 19.09 2.28
C GLU A 45 2.90 20.17 3.20
N PHE A 46 3.03 19.87 4.49
CA PHE A 46 3.69 20.70 5.49
C PHE A 46 5.22 20.57 5.39
N ALA A 47 5.94 21.56 5.93
CA ALA A 47 7.40 21.59 5.95
C ALA A 47 8.02 21.27 4.58
N ASN A 48 7.51 21.91 3.52
CA ASN A 48 7.94 21.70 2.12
C ASN A 48 7.84 20.24 1.62
N GLY A 49 6.98 19.43 2.24
CA GLY A 49 6.76 18.02 1.86
C GLY A 49 7.39 17.01 2.80
N ASP A 50 8.19 17.45 3.79
CA ASP A 50 8.76 16.57 4.82
C ASP A 50 7.65 15.91 5.65
N GLU A 51 6.50 16.58 5.80
CA GLU A 51 5.32 16.03 6.43
C GLU A 51 4.10 16.17 5.51
N ALA A 52 3.51 15.04 5.10
CA ALA A 52 2.32 15.03 4.25
C ALA A 52 1.14 14.29 4.89
N TRP A 53 -0.03 14.93 4.88
CA TRP A 53 -1.30 14.34 5.30
C TRP A 53 -2.21 14.11 4.09
N LYS A 54 -2.84 12.93 4.04
CA LYS A 54 -3.78 12.52 2.99
C LYS A 54 -5.17 12.42 3.57
N LEU A 55 -6.07 13.30 3.17
CA LEU A 55 -7.46 13.29 3.60
C LEU A 55 -8.33 12.65 2.52
N ILE A 56 -8.99 11.55 2.85
CA ILE A 56 -9.88 10.82 1.95
C ILE A 56 -11.31 11.18 2.35
N PRO A 57 -12.06 11.93 1.51
CA PRO A 57 -13.47 12.16 1.78
C PRO A 57 -14.22 10.84 1.70
N ALA A 58 -15.12 10.61 2.65
CA ALA A 58 -15.86 9.38 2.76
C ALA A 58 -17.31 9.65 3.14
N PHE A 59 -18.22 8.89 2.55
CA PHE A 59 -19.65 8.94 2.83
C PHE A 59 -20.09 7.56 3.29
N SER A 60 -20.94 7.50 4.32
CA SER A 60 -21.42 6.22 4.84
C SER A 60 -22.24 5.50 3.78
N ALA A 61 -21.80 4.30 3.38
CA ALA A 61 -22.55 3.39 2.52
C ALA A 61 -23.50 2.49 3.33
N GLY A 62 -23.37 2.51 4.66
CA GLY A 62 -24.15 1.68 5.57
C GLY A 62 -23.24 0.71 6.32
N ARG A 63 -23.75 -0.50 6.56
CA ARG A 63 -23.00 -1.58 7.17
C ARG A 63 -23.06 -2.82 6.29
N SER A 64 -22.00 -3.62 6.30
CA SER A 64 -22.01 -4.96 5.71
C SER A 64 -22.86 -5.94 6.52
N ASP A 65 -23.05 -7.15 6.00
CA ASP A 65 -23.75 -8.24 6.69
C ASP A 65 -23.09 -8.58 8.04
N ASP A 66 -21.76 -8.48 8.13
CA ASP A 66 -20.98 -8.66 9.36
C ASP A 66 -20.96 -7.40 10.25
N ASN A 67 -21.88 -6.46 10.03
CA ASN A 67 -22.07 -5.26 10.82
C ASN A 67 -20.87 -4.29 10.83
N VAL A 68 -20.00 -4.37 9.81
CA VAL A 68 -18.84 -3.48 9.63
C VAL A 68 -19.26 -2.22 8.89
N HIS A 69 -18.75 -1.05 9.31
CA HIS A 69 -18.99 0.20 8.58
C HIS A 69 -18.33 0.20 7.20
N VAL A 70 -19.15 0.43 6.17
CA VAL A 70 -18.70 0.58 4.79
C VAL A 70 -18.84 2.04 4.38
N TYR A 71 -17.83 2.54 3.68
CA TYR A 71 -17.78 3.90 3.17
C TYR A 71 -17.64 3.89 1.66
N GLU A 72 -18.25 4.86 1.00
CA GLU A 72 -17.90 5.23 -0.36
C GLU A 72 -16.84 6.33 -0.33
N ILE A 73 -15.71 6.06 -0.98
CA ILE A 73 -14.59 6.98 -1.15
C ILE A 73 -14.34 7.22 -2.65
N PRO A 74 -13.63 8.29 -3.05
CA PRO A 74 -13.19 8.43 -4.43
C PRO A 74 -12.40 7.23 -4.91
N GLY A 75 -12.73 6.68 -6.08
CA GLY A 75 -11.94 5.62 -6.72
C GLY A 75 -10.55 6.12 -7.18
N PRO A 76 -9.60 5.22 -7.45
CA PRO A 76 -8.22 5.59 -7.82
C PRO A 76 -8.13 6.30 -9.18
N VAL A 77 -9.06 6.02 -10.10
CA VAL A 77 -9.15 6.68 -11.43
C VAL A 77 -10.26 7.73 -11.42
N THR A 78 -11.50 7.29 -11.16
CA THR A 78 -12.73 8.06 -11.23
C THR A 78 -13.80 7.39 -10.36
N GLY A 79 -14.97 8.02 -10.23
CA GLY A 79 -16.13 7.43 -9.59
C GLY A 79 -15.94 7.19 -8.09
N TRP A 80 -16.88 6.44 -7.53
CA TRP A 80 -16.88 6.02 -6.13
C TRP A 80 -16.41 4.57 -6.03
N MET A 81 -15.77 4.22 -4.93
CA MET A 81 -15.46 2.85 -4.57
C MET A 81 -15.80 2.61 -3.10
N GLU A 82 -16.15 1.37 -2.78
CA GLU A 82 -16.38 0.97 -1.39
C GLU A 82 -15.06 0.74 -0.65
N SER A 83 -15.07 1.05 0.64
CA SER A 83 -13.95 0.85 1.54
C SER A 83 -14.45 0.52 2.94
N ALA A 84 -13.85 -0.50 3.56
CA ALA A 84 -14.09 -0.89 4.94
C ALA A 84 -12.76 -0.90 5.72
N PRO A 85 -12.22 0.28 6.11
CA PRO A 85 -10.90 0.37 6.72
C PRO A 85 -10.75 -0.47 7.99
N GLU A 86 -11.82 -0.57 8.80
CA GLU A 86 -11.84 -1.37 10.03
C GLU A 86 -11.67 -2.87 9.73
N ALA A 87 -12.40 -3.41 8.74
CA ALA A 87 -12.26 -4.81 8.33
C ALA A 87 -10.86 -5.12 7.80
N HIS A 88 -10.33 -4.24 6.94
CA HIS A 88 -8.99 -4.45 6.36
C HIS A 88 -7.89 -4.34 7.42
N LEU A 89 -8.03 -3.42 8.38
CA LEU A 89 -7.11 -3.32 9.52
C LEU A 89 -7.19 -4.58 10.40
N SER A 90 -8.40 -5.04 10.70
CA SER A 90 -8.62 -6.29 11.46
C SER A 90 -7.97 -7.48 10.78
N TYR A 91 -8.12 -7.61 9.45
CA TYR A 91 -7.46 -8.67 8.68
C TYR A 91 -5.94 -8.68 8.87
N VAL A 92 -5.30 -7.51 8.75
CA VAL A 92 -3.86 -7.39 8.95
C VAL A 92 -3.48 -7.70 10.40
N ASP A 93 -4.26 -7.20 11.36
CA ASP A 93 -3.99 -7.38 12.79
C ASP A 93 -4.12 -8.84 13.23
N GLU A 94 -5.14 -9.55 12.76
CA GLU A 94 -5.36 -10.97 13.01
C GLU A 94 -4.17 -11.80 12.53
N ILE A 95 -3.72 -11.60 11.29
CA ILE A 95 -2.55 -12.31 10.75
C ILE A 95 -1.27 -11.90 11.50
N ASN A 96 -1.13 -10.61 11.80
CA ASN A 96 0.03 -10.09 12.51
C ASN A 96 0.14 -10.62 13.96
N ALA A 97 -0.96 -11.09 14.56
CA ALA A 97 -1.00 -11.64 15.91
C ALA A 97 -0.70 -13.14 15.99
N VAL A 98 -0.63 -13.86 14.86
CA VAL A 98 -0.35 -15.31 14.84
C VAL A 98 1.03 -15.59 15.45
N GLY A 99 1.07 -16.48 16.45
CA GLY A 99 2.21 -16.61 17.38
C GLY A 99 3.59 -16.74 16.72
N LYS A 100 3.77 -17.68 15.80
CA LYS A 100 5.10 -17.94 15.17
C LYS A 100 5.54 -16.85 14.18
N ILE A 101 4.63 -15.99 13.74
CA ILE A 101 4.89 -14.90 12.81
C ILE A 101 4.56 -13.53 13.41
N SER A 102 4.51 -13.43 14.75
CA SER A 102 4.03 -12.24 15.44
C SER A 102 4.78 -10.98 15.00
N GLY A 103 4.03 -9.98 14.53
CA GLY A 103 4.58 -8.74 13.95
C GLY A 103 5.05 -8.83 12.49
N GLY A 104 5.09 -10.03 11.90
CA GLY A 104 5.65 -10.31 10.59
C GLY A 104 4.91 -9.61 9.46
N ALA A 105 3.57 -9.63 9.44
CA ALA A 105 2.76 -8.97 8.41
C ALA A 105 3.03 -7.45 8.35
N LYS A 106 3.03 -6.77 9.50
CA LYS A 106 3.33 -5.32 9.55
C LYS A 106 4.79 -5.01 9.21
N LYS A 107 5.75 -5.85 9.62
CA LYS A 107 7.17 -5.69 9.27
C LYS A 107 7.39 -5.87 7.76
N LEU A 108 6.83 -6.92 7.16
CA LEU A 108 6.91 -7.17 5.73
C LEU A 108 6.26 -6.04 4.92
N ALA A 109 5.07 -5.57 5.33
CA ALA A 109 4.41 -4.43 4.70
C ALA A 109 5.27 -3.15 4.73
N ARG A 110 5.99 -2.90 5.83
CA ARG A 110 6.94 -1.77 5.92
C ARG A 110 8.10 -1.92 4.94
N LEU A 111 8.67 -3.12 4.81
CA LEU A 111 9.73 -3.39 3.83
C LEU A 111 9.21 -3.23 2.39
N ALA A 112 8.03 -3.75 2.07
CA ALA A 112 7.41 -3.57 0.76
C ALA A 112 7.15 -2.09 0.45
N LYS A 113 6.71 -1.31 1.44
CA LYS A 113 6.53 0.14 1.29
C LYS A 113 7.87 0.87 1.11
N ALA A 114 8.90 0.50 1.85
CA ALA A 114 10.25 1.06 1.65
C ALA A 114 10.75 0.79 0.23
N TRP A 115 10.65 -0.45 -0.25
CA TRP A 115 10.95 -0.81 -1.64
C TRP A 115 10.20 0.06 -2.64
N LYS A 116 8.87 0.20 -2.46
CA LYS A 116 8.02 1.04 -3.29
C LYS A 116 8.55 2.48 -3.33
N TYR A 117 8.82 3.08 -2.17
CA TYR A 117 9.20 4.49 -2.11
C TYR A 117 10.60 4.74 -2.65
N TYR A 118 11.59 3.91 -2.28
CA TYR A 118 12.97 4.08 -2.76
C TYR A 118 13.14 3.83 -4.27
N ASN A 119 12.24 3.07 -4.88
CA ASN A 119 12.26 2.81 -6.33
C ASN A 119 11.14 3.55 -7.08
N GLU A 120 10.41 4.43 -6.40
CA GLU A 120 9.29 5.19 -6.96
C GLU A 120 8.28 4.31 -7.71
N VAL A 121 7.95 3.14 -7.16
CA VAL A 121 7.02 2.20 -7.81
C VAL A 121 5.59 2.72 -7.67
N PRO A 122 4.83 2.92 -8.76
CA PRO A 122 3.48 3.50 -8.70
C PRO A 122 2.42 2.46 -8.29
N VAL A 123 2.69 1.69 -7.22
CA VAL A 123 1.78 0.70 -6.63
C VAL A 123 1.12 1.23 -5.35
N SER A 124 -0.11 0.82 -5.07
CA SER A 124 -0.86 1.20 -3.87
C SER A 124 -0.19 0.65 -2.60
N SER A 125 -0.02 1.52 -1.59
CA SER A 125 0.51 1.06 -0.28
C SER A 125 -0.49 0.15 0.43
N PHE A 126 -1.79 0.39 0.26
CA PHE A 126 -2.84 -0.46 0.81
C PHE A 126 -2.80 -1.86 0.17
N TYR A 127 -2.63 -1.93 -1.16
CA TYR A 127 -2.47 -3.21 -1.86
C TYR A 127 -1.26 -4.00 -1.33
N LEU A 128 -0.12 -3.34 -1.10
CA LEU A 128 1.06 -3.99 -0.53
C LEU A 128 0.84 -4.47 0.92
N GLU A 129 0.08 -3.72 1.73
CA GLU A 129 -0.27 -4.14 3.09
C GLU A 129 -1.15 -5.41 3.08
N MET A 130 -2.18 -5.45 2.21
CA MET A 130 -3.04 -6.63 2.07
C MET A 130 -2.27 -7.84 1.53
N ARG A 131 -1.42 -7.65 0.51
CA ARG A 131 -0.60 -8.73 -0.06
C ARG A 131 0.49 -9.22 0.89
N ALA A 132 1.05 -8.36 1.72
CA ALA A 132 1.99 -8.78 2.77
C ALA A 132 1.29 -9.64 3.83
N ALA A 133 0.07 -9.27 4.24
CA ALA A 133 -0.73 -10.09 5.15
C ALA A 133 -1.12 -11.43 4.50
N GLU A 134 -1.61 -11.42 3.26
CA GLU A 134 -1.92 -12.65 2.51
C GLU A 134 -0.70 -13.57 2.37
N TYR A 135 0.47 -13.02 2.05
CA TYR A 135 1.72 -13.78 2.03
C TYR A 135 1.99 -14.43 3.40
N MET A 136 2.01 -13.62 4.47
CA MET A 136 2.32 -14.10 5.81
C MET A 136 1.30 -15.09 6.37
N SER A 137 0.04 -15.08 5.92
CA SER A 137 -0.97 -16.06 6.34
C SER A 137 -0.63 -17.51 5.94
N GLY A 138 0.23 -17.69 4.93
CA GLY A 138 0.73 -19.00 4.51
C GLY A 138 2.07 -19.40 5.14
N GLU A 139 2.69 -18.52 5.93
CA GLU A 139 4.04 -18.73 6.47
C GLU A 139 4.01 -19.23 7.92
N GLU A 140 4.92 -20.13 8.25
CA GLU A 140 5.07 -20.64 9.62
C GLU A 140 6.07 -19.85 10.46
N THR A 141 6.93 -19.05 9.84
CA THR A 141 7.99 -18.27 10.51
C THR A 141 8.27 -17.02 9.72
N HIS A 142 8.57 -15.92 10.41
CA HIS A 142 8.96 -14.65 9.78
C HIS A 142 10.48 -14.56 9.66
N ILE A 143 11.00 -14.55 8.43
CA ILE A 143 12.40 -14.33 8.11
C ILE A 143 12.48 -13.15 7.12
N PRO A 144 12.86 -11.94 7.58
CA PRO A 144 12.74 -10.71 6.79
C PRO A 144 13.33 -10.79 5.38
N LEU A 145 14.50 -11.42 5.22
CA LEU A 145 15.15 -11.65 3.92
C LEU A 145 14.27 -12.49 3.00
N TRP A 146 13.84 -13.66 3.47
CA TRP A 146 13.08 -14.61 2.67
C TRP A 146 11.70 -14.07 2.35
N ASP A 147 11.06 -13.41 3.30
CA ASP A 147 9.71 -12.89 3.13
C ASP A 147 9.63 -11.74 2.15
N ILE A 148 10.57 -10.77 2.20
CA ILE A 148 10.57 -9.68 1.21
C ILE A 148 10.91 -10.20 -0.19
N CYS A 149 11.88 -11.11 -0.30
CA CYS A 149 12.23 -11.71 -1.58
C CYS A 149 11.11 -12.60 -2.13
N GLY A 150 10.43 -13.36 -1.26
CA GLY A 150 9.29 -14.19 -1.57
C GLY A 150 8.08 -13.36 -2.02
N LEU A 151 7.73 -12.32 -1.27
CA LEU A 151 6.65 -11.40 -1.61
C LEU A 151 6.87 -10.74 -2.97
N LEU A 152 8.05 -10.17 -3.24
CA LEU A 152 8.33 -9.52 -4.52
C LEU A 152 8.24 -10.50 -5.71
N ARG A 153 8.71 -11.74 -5.53
CA ARG A 153 8.57 -12.79 -6.55
C ARG A 153 7.11 -13.20 -6.75
N LYS A 154 6.34 -13.36 -5.67
CA LYS A 154 4.89 -13.67 -5.74
C LYS A 154 4.13 -12.58 -6.48
N LEU A 155 4.40 -11.31 -6.17
CA LEU A 155 3.78 -10.16 -6.83
C LEU A 155 4.12 -10.10 -8.33
N ASP A 156 5.37 -10.43 -8.70
CA ASP A 156 5.83 -10.49 -10.09
C ASP A 156 5.15 -11.63 -10.86
N GLN A 157 5.05 -12.81 -10.24
CA GLN A 157 4.38 -13.99 -10.80
C GLN A 157 2.91 -13.70 -11.13
N ILE A 158 2.20 -12.98 -10.26
CA ILE A 158 0.81 -12.58 -10.50
C ILE A 158 0.69 -11.27 -11.28
N SER A 159 1.80 -10.67 -11.71
CA SER A 159 1.84 -9.40 -12.45
C SER A 159 1.00 -8.30 -11.80
N LEU A 160 1.06 -8.17 -10.47
CA LEU A 160 0.26 -7.22 -9.68
C LEU A 160 -1.26 -7.33 -9.88
N ALA A 161 -1.77 -8.54 -10.16
CA ALA A 161 -3.20 -8.80 -10.34
C ALA A 161 -4.06 -8.22 -9.20
N PRO A 162 -5.29 -7.76 -9.50
CA PRO A 162 -6.24 -7.29 -8.48
C PRO A 162 -6.43 -8.32 -7.37
N MET A 163 -6.60 -7.83 -6.15
CA MET A 163 -6.83 -8.67 -4.98
C MET A 163 -8.32 -8.63 -4.63
N LYS A 164 -8.97 -9.78 -4.51
CA LYS A 164 -10.31 -9.86 -3.92
C LYS A 164 -10.22 -9.49 -2.44
N ASP A 165 -11.18 -8.75 -1.91
CA ASP A 165 -11.19 -8.42 -0.49
C ASP A 165 -11.14 -9.68 0.37
N PRO A 166 -10.09 -9.89 1.19
CA PRO A 166 -9.99 -11.03 2.10
C PRO A 166 -11.14 -11.15 3.08
N LYS A 167 -11.78 -10.02 3.42
CA LYS A 167 -12.92 -9.98 4.34
C LYS A 167 -14.25 -10.00 3.62
N THR A 168 -14.26 -9.98 2.28
CA THR A 168 -15.47 -9.95 1.44
C THR A 168 -16.47 -8.83 1.81
N VAL A 169 -15.98 -7.75 2.41
CA VAL A 169 -16.77 -6.58 2.84
C VAL A 169 -16.80 -5.51 1.75
N ALA A 170 -15.74 -5.43 0.95
CA ALA A 170 -15.63 -4.62 -0.26
C ALA A 170 -15.39 -5.53 -1.48
N GLY A 171 -15.42 -4.94 -2.68
CA GLY A 171 -15.17 -5.66 -3.93
C GLY A 171 -13.73 -6.15 -4.11
N GLN A 172 -13.02 -5.57 -5.07
CA GLN A 172 -11.61 -5.91 -5.35
C GLN A 172 -10.74 -4.66 -5.28
N PHE A 173 -9.44 -4.87 -5.04
CA PHE A 173 -8.44 -3.82 -4.95
C PHE A 173 -7.43 -3.94 -6.08
N ASP A 174 -7.36 -2.89 -6.90
CA ASP A 174 -6.34 -2.79 -7.93
C ASP A 174 -5.00 -2.35 -7.32
N ALA A 175 -3.90 -2.85 -7.90
CA ALA A 175 -2.57 -2.50 -7.47
C ALA A 175 -2.18 -1.07 -7.85
N CYS A 176 -2.66 -0.58 -9.00
CA CYS A 176 -2.24 0.69 -9.60
C CYS A 176 -3.45 1.52 -10.05
N SER A 177 -3.27 2.83 -10.24
CA SER A 177 -4.36 3.75 -10.56
C SER A 177 -4.68 3.86 -12.05
N SER A 178 -3.94 3.18 -12.93
CA SER A 178 -4.17 3.17 -14.38
C SER A 178 -3.37 2.04 -15.04
N THR A 179 -3.69 1.70 -16.29
CA THR A 179 -2.89 0.76 -17.09
C THR A 179 -1.44 1.22 -17.25
N ALA A 180 -1.21 2.51 -17.52
CA ALA A 180 0.14 3.06 -17.68
C ALA A 180 0.98 2.92 -16.39
N THR A 181 0.39 3.25 -15.23
CA THR A 181 1.08 3.07 -13.94
C THR A 181 1.28 1.59 -13.61
N HIS A 182 0.35 0.72 -14.01
CA HIS A 182 0.49 -0.72 -13.87
C HIS A 182 1.67 -1.28 -14.68
N GLU A 183 1.80 -0.91 -15.95
CA GLU A 183 2.91 -1.32 -16.81
C GLU A 183 4.27 -0.87 -16.25
N GLU A 184 4.34 0.38 -15.77
CA GLU A 184 5.53 0.91 -15.11
C GLU A 184 5.86 0.13 -13.83
N ALA A 185 4.85 -0.12 -12.99
CA ALA A 185 5.01 -0.87 -11.74
C ALA A 185 5.49 -2.29 -11.99
N VAL A 186 4.92 -3.00 -12.97
CA VAL A 186 5.35 -4.36 -13.35
C VAL A 186 6.79 -4.35 -13.87
N SER A 187 7.19 -3.36 -14.67
CA SER A 187 8.58 -3.23 -15.14
C SER A 187 9.58 -3.03 -13.99
N LYS A 188 9.26 -2.17 -13.02
CA LYS A 188 10.08 -1.95 -11.80
C LYS A 188 10.09 -3.19 -10.90
N LEU A 189 8.95 -3.86 -10.75
CA LEU A 189 8.79 -5.09 -9.99
C LEU A 189 9.61 -6.23 -10.57
N ARG A 190 9.59 -6.44 -11.89
CA ARG A 190 10.36 -7.50 -12.55
C ARG A 190 11.86 -7.38 -12.31
N ARG A 191 12.39 -6.16 -12.32
CA ARG A 191 13.79 -5.89 -11.96
C ARG A 191 14.09 -6.24 -10.51
N SER A 192 13.19 -5.86 -9.61
CA SER A 192 13.31 -6.11 -8.16
C SER A 192 13.17 -7.60 -7.82
N SER A 193 12.24 -8.31 -8.45
CA SER A 193 12.04 -9.77 -8.37
C SER A 193 13.29 -10.53 -8.80
N ASN A 194 13.93 -10.12 -9.91
CA ASN A 194 15.20 -10.70 -10.33
C ASN A 194 16.33 -10.48 -9.33
N ARG A 195 16.44 -9.28 -8.75
CA ARG A 195 17.43 -8.97 -7.70
C ARG A 195 17.15 -9.77 -6.42
N ALA A 196 15.88 -9.87 -6.02
CA ALA A 196 15.46 -10.68 -4.89
C ALA A 196 15.80 -12.16 -5.07
N ARG A 197 15.57 -12.73 -6.26
CA ARG A 197 15.99 -14.11 -6.57
C ARG A 197 17.50 -14.29 -6.40
N LYS A 198 18.31 -13.37 -6.93
CA LYS A 198 19.77 -13.42 -6.81
C LYS A 198 20.24 -13.30 -5.34
N ALA A 199 19.58 -12.47 -4.53
CA ALA A 199 19.86 -12.38 -3.10
C ALA A 199 19.59 -13.72 -2.39
N THR A 200 18.48 -14.39 -2.71
CA THR A 200 18.18 -15.73 -2.16
C THR A 200 19.19 -16.77 -2.62
N GLU A 201 19.59 -16.77 -3.90
CA GLU A 201 20.62 -17.68 -4.44
C GLU A 201 21.98 -17.48 -3.78
N ALA A 202 22.39 -16.22 -3.56
CA ALA A 202 23.62 -15.89 -2.84
C ALA A 202 23.58 -16.36 -1.38
N PHE A 203 22.42 -16.20 -0.71
CA PHE A 203 22.24 -16.68 0.66
C PHE A 203 22.45 -18.20 0.76
N HIS A 204 21.92 -18.98 -0.19
CA HIS A 204 22.13 -20.44 -0.23
C HIS A 204 23.58 -20.85 -0.51
N LYS A 205 24.37 -19.96 -1.12
CA LYS A 205 25.82 -20.15 -1.32
C LYS A 205 26.66 -19.62 -0.17
N GLU A 206 26.01 -19.09 0.87
CA GLU A 206 26.66 -18.42 2.01
C GLU A 206 27.48 -17.17 1.60
N ASP A 207 27.26 -16.62 0.40
CA ASP A 207 27.90 -15.39 -0.08
C ASP A 207 27.14 -14.17 0.42
N MET A 208 27.42 -13.79 1.66
CA MET A 208 26.73 -12.68 2.27
C MET A 208 27.11 -11.31 1.68
N ALA A 209 28.27 -11.17 1.02
CA ALA A 209 28.61 -9.93 0.34
C ALA A 209 27.65 -9.72 -0.84
N GLU A 210 27.41 -10.78 -1.61
CA GLU A 210 26.48 -10.75 -2.74
C GLU A 210 25.01 -10.63 -2.27
N VAL A 211 24.63 -11.20 -1.12
CA VAL A 211 23.31 -10.95 -0.49
C VAL A 211 23.08 -9.46 -0.24
N PHE A 212 24.01 -8.80 0.47
CA PHE A 212 23.87 -7.38 0.81
C PHE A 212 23.89 -6.51 -0.45
N TYR A 213 24.73 -6.84 -1.42
CA TYR A 213 24.76 -6.15 -2.71
C TYR A 213 23.38 -6.19 -3.41
N TYR A 214 22.75 -7.36 -3.54
CA TYR A 214 21.45 -7.43 -4.21
C TYR A 214 20.31 -6.86 -3.38
N LEU A 215 20.35 -6.93 -2.05
CA LEU A 215 19.36 -6.26 -1.22
C LEU A 215 19.47 -4.74 -1.34
N ASP A 216 20.67 -4.19 -1.39
CA ASP A 216 20.89 -2.77 -1.64
C ASP A 216 20.29 -2.34 -2.98
N GLN A 217 20.47 -3.17 -4.02
CA GLN A 217 19.84 -2.97 -5.31
C GLN A 217 18.30 -3.10 -5.26
N VAL A 218 17.73 -3.95 -4.40
CA VAL A 218 16.27 -4.01 -4.19
C VAL A 218 15.78 -2.72 -3.56
N PHE A 219 16.50 -2.16 -2.58
CA PHE A 219 16.10 -0.94 -1.87
C PHE A 219 16.70 0.35 -2.46
N GLY A 220 17.14 0.32 -3.72
CA GLY A 220 17.57 1.51 -4.45
C GLY A 220 18.76 2.24 -3.81
N GLY A 221 19.71 1.52 -3.20
CA GLY A 221 20.87 2.13 -2.54
C GLY A 221 20.64 2.54 -1.08
N ASN A 222 19.47 2.20 -0.50
CA ASN A 222 19.10 2.58 0.87
C ASN A 222 19.12 1.39 1.84
N PHE A 223 19.75 0.27 1.47
CA PHE A 223 19.88 -0.85 2.39
C PHE A 223 21.10 -0.64 3.31
N PRO A 224 21.05 -1.03 4.60
CA PRO A 224 22.18 -0.88 5.49
C PRO A 224 23.45 -1.55 4.95
N SER A 225 24.56 -0.84 5.00
CA SER A 225 25.86 -1.40 4.64
C SER A 225 26.30 -2.44 5.68
N ARG A 226 27.03 -3.45 5.20
CA ARG A 226 27.78 -4.37 6.05
C ARG A 226 29.16 -3.74 6.27
N TYR A 227 29.44 -3.29 7.50
CA TYR A 227 30.79 -2.87 7.90
C TYR A 227 31.71 -4.08 8.06
#